data_AF-A0A2C9LEJ4-F1
#
_entry.id   AF-A0A2C9LEJ4-F1
#
_cell.length_a   1.000
_cell.length_b   1.000
_cell.length_c   1.000
_cell.angle_alpha   90.00
_cell.angle_beta   90.00
_cell.angle_gamma   90.00
#
_symmetry.space_group_name_H-M   'P 1'
#
loop_
_entity.id
_entity.type
_entity.pdbx_description
1 polymer ?
#
loop_
_entity_poly.entity_id
_entity_poly.type
_entity_poly.pdbx_seq_one_letter_code
_entity_poly.pdbx_strand_id
1 'polypeptide(L)'
;MAVEIVLTSEVKTLIFYIFRSKDIDIYSVMSKDFDIYSYRSKDFDIYSSRSKDFDIYSFRSKDFEICSDRSKDFDIYSVMSKDFDIYNVRSKNFEIYSFRSKDFDVYSFRSKDIDIYSFRSKDFDIYSFRSQQEKSLFLVTGQSSNTSIRERRVSVRSKDFDIYSFRSKNFDIYSFRSKDLDIYSFRSKEFDIYSFRSKDFDTYRFRSKDFDIYSFRSKDFDIYSFRSKDFNII
;
A
#
# COMPACT_ATOMS: atom_id res chain seq x y z
N MET A 1 1.70 -1.26 30.47
CA MET A 1 2.69 -2.35 30.39
C MET A 1 3.26 -2.32 28.98
N ALA A 2 4.56 -2.46 28.84
CA ALA A 2 5.21 -2.72 27.55
C ALA A 2 5.48 -4.23 27.48
N VAL A 3 5.38 -4.82 26.29
CA VAL A 3 5.55 -6.26 26.11
C VAL A 3 6.52 -6.52 24.97
N GLU A 4 7.59 -7.24 25.28
CA GLU A 4 8.59 -7.65 24.31
C GLU A 4 8.43 -9.13 24.01
N ILE A 5 8.51 -9.49 22.73
CA ILE A 5 8.35 -10.87 22.28
C ILE A 5 9.51 -11.25 21.38
N VAL A 6 10.21 -12.31 21.77
CA VAL A 6 11.31 -12.90 21.01
C VAL A 6 11.02 -14.39 20.84
N LEU A 7 10.80 -14.84 19.60
CA LEU A 7 10.61 -16.25 19.28
C LEU A 7 11.74 -16.73 18.37
N THR A 8 12.66 -17.52 18.92
CA THR A 8 13.88 -17.96 18.23
C THR A 8 13.74 -19.31 17.52
N SER A 9 12.60 -19.99 17.66
CA SER A 9 12.30 -21.29 17.03
C SER A 9 11.07 -21.20 16.14
N GLU A 10 11.02 -22.00 15.08
CA GLU A 10 9.86 -22.06 14.19
C GLU A 10 8.64 -22.60 14.95
N VAL A 11 7.57 -21.80 15.00
CA VAL A 11 6.28 -22.18 15.58
C VAL A 11 5.28 -22.39 14.46
N LYS A 12 4.43 -23.42 14.54
CA LYS A 12 3.44 -23.64 13.47
C LYS A 12 2.54 -22.42 13.28
N THR A 13 1.96 -21.90 14.36
CA THR A 13 1.01 -20.79 14.29
C THR A 13 1.24 -19.91 15.50
N LEU A 14 1.43 -18.61 15.27
CA LEU A 14 1.52 -17.60 16.32
C LEU A 14 0.32 -16.69 16.20
N ILE A 15 -0.51 -16.64 17.25
CA ILE A 15 -1.73 -15.83 17.25
C ILE A 15 -1.73 -14.92 18.45
N PHE A 16 -1.93 -13.63 18.20
CA PHE A 16 -2.24 -12.65 19.22
C PHE A 16 -3.72 -12.34 19.22
N TYR A 17 -4.42 -12.75 20.28
CA TYR A 17 -5.82 -12.37 20.52
C TYR A 17 -5.91 -11.21 21.51
N ILE A 18 -6.65 -10.17 21.13
CA ILE A 18 -7.16 -9.09 22.00
C ILE A 18 -6.10 -8.62 23.01
N PHE A 19 -5.18 -7.80 22.50
CA PHE A 19 -4.11 -7.25 23.32
C PHE A 19 -4.27 -5.74 23.45
N ARG A 20 -4.24 -5.27 24.70
CA ARG A 20 -4.17 -3.84 25.03
C ARG A 20 -2.84 -3.59 25.73
N SER A 21 -1.92 -2.98 25.01
CA SER A 21 -0.62 -2.58 25.56
C SER A 21 -0.42 -1.08 25.40
N LYS A 22 0.55 -0.54 26.13
CA LYS A 22 1.07 0.78 25.79
C LYS A 22 1.95 0.64 24.55
N ASP A 23 2.94 -0.24 24.64
CA ASP A 23 3.97 -0.46 23.63
C ASP A 23 4.17 -1.98 23.46
N ILE A 24 4.43 -2.44 22.23
CA ILE A 24 4.85 -3.83 21.95
C ILE A 24 5.94 -3.85 20.91
N ASP A 25 6.94 -4.65 21.21
CA ASP A 25 8.05 -4.94 20.33
C ASP A 25 8.10 -6.44 20.04
N ILE A 26 8.01 -6.79 18.76
CA ILE A 26 8.20 -8.16 18.26
C ILE A 26 9.52 -8.18 17.49
N TYR A 27 10.56 -8.72 18.11
CA TYR A 27 11.90 -8.68 17.53
C TYR A 27 12.10 -9.71 16.41
N SER A 28 11.61 -10.93 16.61
CA SER A 28 11.74 -11.99 15.61
C SER A 28 10.63 -13.02 15.77
N VAL A 29 9.96 -13.31 14.65
CA VAL A 29 8.99 -14.40 14.52
C VAL A 29 9.34 -15.24 13.31
N MET A 30 9.40 -16.56 13.53
CA MET A 30 9.39 -17.56 12.47
C MET A 30 8.17 -18.45 12.69
N SER A 31 7.21 -18.37 11.79
CA SER A 31 6.03 -19.23 11.85
C SER A 31 5.54 -19.67 10.49
N LYS A 32 4.59 -20.61 10.45
CA LYS A 32 3.81 -20.82 9.22
C LYS A 32 2.76 -19.72 9.11
N ASP A 33 2.00 -19.52 10.19
CA ASP A 33 0.90 -18.55 10.24
C ASP A 33 1.19 -17.54 11.37
N PHE A 34 1.15 -16.23 11.07
CA PHE A 34 1.32 -15.16 12.05
C PHE A 34 0.12 -14.21 12.01
N ASP A 35 -0.78 -14.37 12.98
CA ASP A 35 -2.05 -13.67 12.98
C ASP A 35 -2.15 -12.72 14.18
N ILE A 36 -2.56 -11.49 13.90
CA ILE A 36 -2.85 -10.47 14.92
C ILE A 36 -4.33 -10.12 14.85
N TYR A 37 -5.08 -10.51 15.88
CA TYR A 37 -6.51 -10.24 16.02
C TYR A 37 -6.78 -9.12 17.04
N SER A 38 -7.47 -8.07 16.57
CA SER A 38 -8.09 -7.02 17.40
C SER A 38 -7.13 -6.41 18.43
N TYR A 39 -6.23 -5.58 17.94
CA TYR A 39 -5.14 -5.01 18.72
C TYR A 39 -5.31 -3.50 18.94
N ARG A 40 -4.95 -3.02 20.14
CA ARG A 40 -4.90 -1.59 20.44
C ARG A 40 -3.66 -1.20 21.26
N SER A 41 -2.85 -0.29 20.72
CA SER A 41 -1.72 0.29 21.45
C SER A 41 -1.51 1.77 21.18
N LYS A 42 -0.50 2.32 21.85
CA LYS A 42 0.14 3.55 21.40
C LYS A 42 1.12 3.21 20.27
N ASP A 43 2.10 2.34 20.56
CA ASP A 43 3.18 1.97 19.65
C ASP A 43 3.19 0.44 19.44
N PHE A 44 3.51 -0.04 18.25
CA PHE A 44 3.60 -1.47 17.93
C PHE A 44 4.58 -1.70 16.79
N ASP A 45 5.65 -2.42 17.09
CA ASP A 45 6.76 -2.59 16.17
C ASP A 45 7.05 -4.08 15.93
N ILE A 46 7.17 -4.45 14.67
CA ILE A 46 7.67 -5.76 14.23
C ILE A 46 8.99 -5.56 13.52
N TYR A 47 10.08 -5.92 14.19
CA TYR A 47 11.42 -5.81 13.61
C TYR A 47 11.66 -6.86 12.53
N SER A 48 11.23 -8.10 12.75
CA SER A 48 11.38 -9.16 11.76
C SER A 48 10.31 -10.24 11.88
N SER A 49 9.61 -10.49 10.78
CA SER A 49 8.73 -11.64 10.62
C SER A 49 9.10 -12.45 9.37
N ARG A 50 9.01 -13.77 9.51
CA ARG A 50 9.05 -14.71 8.41
C ARG A 50 7.90 -15.69 8.58
N SER A 51 6.95 -15.63 7.66
CA SER A 51 5.80 -16.53 7.67
C SER A 51 5.46 -17.06 6.28
N LYS A 52 4.55 -18.03 6.23
CA LYS A 52 3.82 -18.31 4.99
C LYS A 52 2.70 -17.29 4.86
N ASP A 53 1.88 -17.16 5.90
CA ASP A 53 0.71 -16.28 5.94
C ASP A 53 0.91 -15.29 7.10
N PHE A 54 0.77 -13.99 6.82
CA PHE A 54 0.85 -12.90 7.81
C PHE A 54 -0.43 -12.08 7.74
N ASP A 55 -1.25 -12.15 8.78
CA ASP A 55 -2.57 -11.53 8.78
C ASP A 55 -2.74 -10.52 9.92
N ILE A 56 -3.18 -9.31 9.59
CA ILE A 56 -3.63 -8.31 10.56
C ILE A 56 -5.11 -8.03 10.34
N TYR A 57 -5.96 -8.49 11.27
CA TYR A 57 -7.40 -8.41 11.10
C TYR A 57 -8.00 -7.06 11.49
N SER A 58 -7.62 -6.55 12.66
CA SER A 58 -8.13 -5.29 13.18
C SER A 58 -7.10 -4.70 14.12
N PHE A 59 -6.58 -3.54 13.74
CA PHE A 59 -5.46 -2.94 14.43
C PHE A 59 -5.68 -1.44 14.57
N ARG A 60 -5.44 -0.93 15.78
CA ARG A 60 -5.48 0.50 16.07
C ARG A 60 -4.30 0.93 16.90
N SER A 61 -3.42 1.76 16.35
CA SER A 61 -2.35 2.39 17.11
C SER A 61 -2.25 3.89 16.85
N LYS A 62 -1.34 4.54 17.58
CA LYS A 62 -0.83 5.83 17.17
C LYS A 62 0.28 5.61 16.14
N ASP A 63 1.26 4.78 16.48
CA ASP A 63 2.43 4.52 15.65
C ASP A 63 2.51 2.99 15.40
N PHE A 64 2.78 2.57 14.16
CA PHE A 64 2.93 1.15 13.80
C PHE A 64 4.08 0.98 12.83
N GLU A 65 5.01 0.09 13.14
CA GLU A 65 6.18 -0.16 12.30
C GLU A 65 6.32 -1.65 11.94
N ILE A 66 6.61 -1.92 10.67
CA ILE A 66 7.19 -3.19 10.23
C ILE A 66 8.55 -2.91 9.59
N CYS A 67 9.63 -3.27 10.29
CA CYS A 67 10.97 -3.08 9.75
C CYS A 67 11.26 -4.09 8.63
N SER A 68 10.90 -5.36 8.83
CA SER A 68 11.09 -6.40 7.81
C SER A 68 10.07 -7.52 7.91
N ASP A 69 9.33 -7.73 6.82
CA ASP A 69 8.50 -8.92 6.64
C ASP A 69 8.90 -9.72 5.40
N ARG A 70 8.87 -11.04 5.55
CA ARG A 70 8.99 -12.00 4.46
C ARG A 70 7.90 -13.05 4.58
N SER A 71 6.77 -12.80 3.94
CA SER A 71 5.67 -13.75 3.82
C SER A 71 5.50 -14.32 2.41
N LYS A 72 4.64 -15.33 2.26
CA LYS A 72 4.05 -15.65 0.95
C LYS A 72 2.81 -14.79 0.74
N ASP A 73 1.91 -14.76 1.71
CA ASP A 73 0.68 -13.97 1.69
C ASP A 73 0.74 -12.98 2.87
N PHE A 74 0.49 -11.69 2.61
CA PHE A 74 0.49 -10.63 3.63
C PHE A 74 -0.81 -9.85 3.52
N ASP A 75 -1.70 -10.01 4.50
CA ASP A 75 -3.05 -9.47 4.42
C ASP A 75 -3.33 -8.53 5.60
N ILE A 76 -3.78 -7.32 5.29
CA ILE A 76 -4.28 -6.35 6.26
C ILE A 76 -5.77 -6.12 5.99
N TYR A 77 -6.61 -6.52 6.94
CA TYR A 77 -8.05 -6.34 6.81
C TYR A 77 -8.50 -4.94 7.25
N SER A 78 -8.02 -4.46 8.41
CA SER A 78 -8.42 -3.16 8.95
C SER A 78 -7.34 -2.57 9.83
N VAL A 79 -6.75 -1.45 9.38
CA VAL A 79 -5.79 -0.67 10.17
C VAL A 79 -6.28 0.77 10.32
N MET A 80 -6.21 1.27 11.54
CA MET A 80 -6.31 2.69 11.86
C MET A 80 -5.07 3.12 12.65
N SER A 81 -4.18 3.86 12.00
CA SER A 81 -3.00 4.44 12.67
C SER A 81 -3.01 5.97 12.58
N LYS A 82 -2.15 6.64 13.35
CA LYS A 82 -1.73 7.99 13.01
C LYS A 82 -0.57 7.87 12.01
N ASP A 83 0.48 7.16 12.39
CA ASP A 83 1.71 7.00 11.62
C ASP A 83 1.92 5.49 11.36
N PHE A 84 2.22 5.08 10.14
CA PHE A 84 2.37 3.68 9.78
C PHE A 84 3.51 3.51 8.77
N ASP A 85 4.55 2.80 9.18
CA ASP A 85 5.78 2.71 8.42
C ASP A 85 6.11 1.26 8.08
N ILE A 86 6.44 1.02 6.81
CA ILE A 86 6.98 -0.24 6.33
C ILE A 86 8.35 0.02 5.72
N TYR A 87 9.39 -0.57 6.31
CA TYR A 87 10.73 -0.44 5.76
C TYR A 87 11.00 -1.46 4.64
N ASN A 88 10.66 -2.73 4.87
CA ASN A 88 10.91 -3.79 3.90
C ASN A 88 9.83 -4.87 3.96
N VAL A 89 8.96 -4.92 2.96
CA VAL A 89 8.03 -6.04 2.78
C VAL A 89 8.37 -6.78 1.50
N ARG A 90 8.50 -8.10 1.64
CA ARG A 90 8.58 -9.00 0.50
C ARG A 90 7.54 -10.11 0.64
N SER A 91 6.53 -10.05 -0.21
CA SER A 91 5.51 -11.10 -0.29
C SER A 91 5.36 -11.65 -1.71
N LYS A 92 4.58 -12.72 -1.85
CA LYS A 92 4.06 -13.14 -3.17
C LYS A 92 2.77 -12.37 -3.44
N ASN A 93 1.86 -12.36 -2.48
CA ASN A 93 0.58 -11.67 -2.52
C ASN A 93 0.53 -10.67 -1.36
N PHE A 94 -0.01 -9.49 -1.60
CA PHE A 94 -0.21 -8.46 -0.58
C PHE A 94 -1.60 -7.87 -0.72
N GLU A 95 -2.41 -7.97 0.31
CA GLU A 95 -3.78 -7.45 0.29
C GLU A 95 -4.02 -6.44 1.41
N ILE A 96 -4.66 -5.32 1.08
CA ILE A 96 -5.18 -4.37 2.06
C ILE A 96 -6.66 -4.16 1.80
N TYR A 97 -7.53 -4.58 2.72
CA TYR A 97 -8.96 -4.35 2.60
C TYR A 97 -9.36 -2.94 3.04
N SER A 98 -8.93 -2.50 4.22
CA SER A 98 -9.21 -1.18 4.74
C SER A 98 -8.04 -0.62 5.52
N PHE A 99 -7.56 0.52 5.08
CA PHE A 99 -6.45 1.21 5.71
C PHE A 99 -6.76 2.69 5.89
N ARG A 100 -6.47 3.20 7.09
CA ARG A 100 -6.56 4.61 7.38
C ARG A 100 -5.37 5.04 8.25
N SER A 101 -4.58 5.97 7.75
CA SER A 101 -3.59 6.67 8.55
C SER A 101 -3.64 8.18 8.33
N LYS A 102 -2.87 8.91 9.14
CA LYS A 102 -2.49 10.28 8.81
C LYS A 102 -1.26 10.25 7.90
N ASP A 103 -0.23 9.51 8.29
CA ASP A 103 1.04 9.41 7.56
C ASP A 103 1.26 7.91 7.25
N PHE A 104 1.73 7.58 6.04
CA PHE A 104 2.05 6.20 5.64
C PHE A 104 3.26 6.18 4.71
N ASP A 105 4.34 5.57 5.18
CA ASP A 105 5.59 5.52 4.45
C ASP A 105 6.01 4.08 4.14
N VAL A 106 6.42 3.86 2.90
CA VAL A 106 6.94 2.56 2.45
C VAL A 106 8.29 2.75 1.78
N TYR A 107 9.34 2.27 2.44
CA TYR A 107 10.70 2.41 1.92
C TYR A 107 11.02 1.40 0.84
N SER A 108 10.72 0.13 1.07
CA SER A 108 10.96 -0.94 0.11
C SER A 108 9.83 -1.96 0.09
N PHE A 109 9.19 -2.06 -1.07
CA PHE A 109 8.09 -2.97 -1.28
C PHE A 109 8.33 -3.86 -2.49
N ARG A 110 8.20 -5.17 -2.29
CA ARG A 110 8.24 -6.13 -3.39
C ARG A 110 7.17 -7.21 -3.23
N SER A 111 6.23 -7.22 -4.17
CA SER A 111 5.24 -8.29 -4.29
C SER A 111 5.18 -8.84 -5.72
N LYS A 112 4.57 -10.01 -5.91
CA LYS A 112 4.11 -10.39 -7.25
C LYS A 112 2.75 -9.77 -7.52
N ASP A 113 1.81 -9.94 -6.60
CA ASP A 113 0.43 -9.51 -6.72
C ASP A 113 0.03 -8.60 -5.55
N ILE A 114 -0.72 -7.55 -5.86
CA ILE A 114 -1.08 -6.50 -4.89
C ILE A 114 -2.50 -6.08 -5.15
N ASP A 115 -3.32 -6.16 -4.12
CA ASP A 115 -4.71 -5.71 -4.13
C ASP A 115 -4.94 -4.80 -2.93
N ILE A 116 -5.35 -3.57 -3.19
CA ILE A 116 -5.77 -2.63 -2.15
C ILE A 116 -7.23 -2.34 -2.44
N TYR A 117 -8.12 -2.38 -1.44
CA TYR A 117 -9.55 -2.14 -1.63
C TYR A 117 -9.97 -0.77 -1.06
N SER A 118 -9.41 -0.34 0.06
CA SER A 118 -9.69 0.96 0.65
C SER A 118 -8.46 1.44 1.41
N PHE A 119 -7.94 2.59 1.02
CA PHE A 119 -6.76 3.22 1.55
C PHE A 119 -7.03 4.71 1.69
N ARG A 120 -6.68 5.26 2.85
CA ARG A 120 -6.76 6.68 3.10
C ARG A 120 -5.58 7.11 3.95
N SER A 121 -4.76 7.99 3.41
CA SER A 121 -3.77 8.71 4.17
C SER A 121 -3.98 10.21 4.03
N LYS A 122 -3.34 11.02 4.87
CA LYS A 122 -3.13 12.43 4.57
C LYS A 122 -1.86 12.57 3.73
N ASP A 123 -0.79 11.93 4.17
CA ASP A 123 0.53 11.97 3.54
C ASP A 123 0.95 10.52 3.22
N PHE A 124 1.39 10.23 2.00
CA PHE A 124 1.68 8.88 1.53
C PHE A 124 2.93 8.85 0.66
N ASP A 125 3.98 8.19 1.13
CA ASP A 125 5.25 8.15 0.41
C ASP A 125 5.68 6.71 0.10
N ILE A 126 6.08 6.48 -1.16
CA ILE A 126 6.71 5.24 -1.60
C ILE A 126 8.09 5.54 -2.17
N TYR A 127 9.13 5.06 -1.51
CA TYR A 127 10.50 5.23 -1.98
C TYR A 127 10.87 4.22 -3.08
N SER A 128 10.53 2.94 -2.88
CA SER A 128 10.82 1.90 -3.87
C SER A 128 9.73 0.83 -3.89
N PHE A 129 9.03 0.75 -5.01
CA PHE A 129 8.03 -0.26 -5.26
C PHE A 129 8.35 -1.11 -6.48
N ARG A 130 8.25 -2.44 -6.30
CA ARG A 130 8.41 -3.39 -7.39
C ARG A 130 7.32 -4.46 -7.37
N SER A 131 6.50 -4.46 -8.41
CA SER A 131 5.51 -5.52 -8.66
C SER A 131 5.86 -6.34 -9.91
N GLN A 132 5.45 -7.62 -9.91
CA GLN A 132 5.53 -8.50 -11.08
C GLN A 132 4.15 -8.87 -11.65
N GLN A 133 3.11 -8.15 -11.22
CA GLN A 133 1.71 -8.46 -11.46
C GLN A 133 1.42 -8.81 -12.92
N GLU A 134 0.64 -9.87 -13.11
CA GLU A 134 0.14 -10.24 -14.44
C GLU A 134 -1.28 -9.72 -14.69
N LYS A 135 -1.93 -9.19 -13.66
CA LYS A 135 -3.24 -8.52 -13.71
C LYS A 135 -3.09 -7.11 -13.15
N SER A 136 -3.99 -6.20 -13.48
CA SER A 136 -3.85 -4.83 -13.01
C SER A 136 -4.06 -4.71 -11.51
N LEU A 137 -3.19 -3.93 -10.87
CA LEU A 137 -3.44 -3.33 -9.57
C LEU A 137 -4.65 -2.41 -9.74
N PHE A 138 -5.57 -2.35 -8.79
CA PHE A 138 -6.67 -1.38 -8.82
C PHE A 138 -6.48 -0.39 -7.67
N LEU A 139 -6.51 0.91 -7.97
CA LEU A 139 -6.63 2.00 -7.00
C LEU A 139 -7.81 2.89 -7.46
N VAL A 140 -8.93 3.05 -6.71
CA VAL A 140 -9.97 4.09 -7.01
C VAL A 140 -9.88 5.30 -6.06
N THR A 141 -10.65 6.39 -6.14
CA THR A 141 -10.75 7.44 -5.10
C THR A 141 -12.03 8.24 -5.20
N GLY A 142 -12.84 8.25 -4.14
CA GLY A 142 -13.97 9.18 -4.05
C GLY A 142 -15.09 8.63 -3.21
N GLN A 143 -15.87 9.53 -2.60
CA GLN A 143 -17.21 9.18 -2.15
C GLN A 143 -18.09 9.10 -3.40
N SER A 144 -18.55 7.91 -3.76
CA SER A 144 -19.86 7.77 -4.42
C SER A 144 -20.81 7.17 -3.40
N SER A 145 -21.61 8.03 -2.78
CA SER A 145 -22.90 7.61 -2.25
C SER A 145 -23.71 7.00 -3.41
N ASN A 146 -24.11 5.74 -3.24
CA ASN A 146 -25.08 4.99 -4.06
C ASN A 146 -24.81 4.90 -5.57
N THR A 147 -24.48 3.69 -6.02
CA THR A 147 -25.27 2.96 -7.05
C THR A 147 -24.66 1.58 -7.27
N SER A 148 -25.52 0.58 -7.16
CA SER A 148 -25.35 -0.80 -7.62
C SER A 148 -24.57 -0.91 -8.93
N ILE A 149 -23.48 -1.67 -8.95
CA ILE A 149 -23.01 -2.52 -10.05
C ILE A 149 -21.88 -3.42 -9.52
N ARG A 150 -21.88 -4.68 -9.98
CA ARG A 150 -21.03 -5.82 -9.64
C ARG A 150 -19.55 -5.69 -10.05
N GLU A 151 -18.87 -4.60 -9.77
CA GLU A 151 -17.43 -4.49 -10.06
C GLU A 151 -16.70 -3.91 -8.85
N ARG A 152 -15.64 -4.59 -8.42
CA ARG A 152 -14.80 -4.24 -7.26
C ARG A 152 -14.22 -2.83 -7.43
N ARG A 153 -14.86 -1.83 -6.81
CA ARG A 153 -14.38 -0.45 -6.78
C ARG A 153 -13.49 -0.26 -5.53
N VAL A 154 -12.18 -0.19 -5.75
CA VAL A 154 -11.11 0.18 -4.78
C VAL A 154 -11.17 1.67 -4.36
N SER A 155 -10.56 2.19 -3.27
CA SER A 155 -10.29 3.65 -3.17
C SER A 155 -8.98 4.06 -2.42
N VAL A 156 -8.18 5.09 -2.81
CA VAL A 156 -6.85 5.52 -2.30
C VAL A 156 -6.71 7.04 -2.21
N ARG A 157 -7.22 7.65 -1.15
CA ARG A 157 -7.22 9.12 -1.02
C ARG A 157 -6.00 9.60 -0.26
N SER A 158 -5.26 10.56 -0.82
CA SER A 158 -4.22 11.30 -0.10
C SER A 158 -4.39 12.82 -0.24
N LYS A 159 -3.76 13.59 0.64
CA LYS A 159 -3.54 15.03 0.40
C LYS A 159 -2.27 15.16 -0.44
N ASP A 160 -1.17 14.61 0.05
CA ASP A 160 0.14 14.63 -0.58
C ASP A 160 0.54 13.17 -0.86
N PHE A 161 1.04 12.87 -2.06
CA PHE A 161 1.35 11.50 -2.48
C PHE A 161 2.60 11.50 -3.33
N ASP A 162 3.69 10.91 -2.85
CA ASP A 162 4.97 10.91 -3.56
C ASP A 162 5.43 9.49 -3.90
N ILE A 163 5.87 9.30 -5.14
CA ILE A 163 6.55 8.07 -5.55
C ILE A 163 7.93 8.38 -6.12
N TYR A 164 8.97 7.93 -5.42
CA TYR A 164 10.34 8.09 -5.88
C TYR A 164 10.72 7.08 -6.96
N SER A 165 10.35 5.81 -6.77
CA SER A 165 10.62 4.75 -7.74
C SER A 165 9.50 3.72 -7.80
N PHE A 166 8.83 3.65 -8.94
CA PHE A 166 7.80 2.67 -9.23
C PHE A 166 8.19 1.79 -10.41
N ARG A 167 8.09 0.47 -10.23
CA ARG A 167 8.23 -0.49 -11.32
C ARG A 167 7.18 -1.59 -11.25
N SER A 168 6.35 -1.67 -12.28
CA SER A 168 5.42 -2.79 -12.48
C SER A 168 5.52 -3.39 -13.88
N LYS A 169 4.91 -4.56 -14.07
CA LYS A 169 4.49 -5.01 -15.40
C LYS A 169 3.17 -4.31 -15.76
N ASN A 170 2.13 -4.51 -14.96
CA ASN A 170 0.79 -3.97 -15.16
C ASN A 170 0.36 -3.23 -13.89
N PHE A 171 -0.32 -2.10 -14.02
CA PHE A 171 -0.76 -1.29 -12.89
C PHE A 171 -1.87 -0.38 -13.36
N ASP A 172 -3.09 -0.48 -12.83
CA ASP A 172 -4.18 0.42 -13.24
C ASP A 172 -4.69 1.26 -12.07
N ILE A 173 -5.20 2.42 -12.40
CA ILE A 173 -5.86 3.32 -11.46
C ILE A 173 -7.26 3.55 -11.99
N TYR A 174 -8.27 3.02 -11.31
CA TYR A 174 -9.65 3.29 -11.68
C TYR A 174 -10.08 4.70 -11.28
N SER A 175 -9.55 5.21 -10.17
CA SER A 175 -9.75 6.60 -9.77
C SER A 175 -8.63 7.07 -8.85
N PHE A 176 -8.14 8.28 -9.04
CA PHE A 176 -7.14 8.86 -8.16
C PHE A 176 -7.47 10.30 -7.83
N ARG A 177 -7.26 10.66 -6.56
CA ARG A 177 -7.53 11.99 -6.03
C ARG A 177 -6.53 12.34 -4.96
N SER A 178 -5.65 13.28 -5.31
CA SER A 178 -4.80 13.98 -4.37
C SER A 178 -4.98 15.49 -4.47
N LYS A 179 -4.36 16.22 -3.55
CA LYS A 179 -4.08 17.64 -3.73
C LYS A 179 -2.81 17.75 -4.57
N ASP A 180 -1.74 17.11 -4.12
CA ASP A 180 -0.43 17.16 -4.75
C ASP A 180 0.02 15.70 -5.05
N LEU A 181 0.62 15.43 -6.21
CA LEU A 181 1.18 14.13 -6.59
C LEU A 181 2.51 14.33 -7.31
N ASP A 182 3.61 13.81 -6.74
CA ASP A 182 4.91 13.82 -7.38
C ASP A 182 5.39 12.41 -7.71
N ILE A 183 5.77 12.19 -8.97
CA ILE A 183 6.31 10.90 -9.43
C ILE A 183 7.69 11.12 -10.05
N TYR A 184 8.74 10.71 -9.33
CA TYR A 184 10.12 10.91 -9.80
C TYR A 184 10.53 9.90 -10.88
N SER A 185 10.16 8.63 -10.72
CA SER A 185 10.47 7.59 -11.69
C SER A 185 9.39 6.52 -11.73
N PHE A 186 8.63 6.48 -12.82
CA PHE A 186 7.63 5.47 -13.10
C PHE A 186 8.00 4.60 -14.29
N ARG A 187 7.92 3.28 -14.12
CA ARG A 187 8.08 2.32 -15.20
C ARG A 187 7.02 1.23 -15.15
N SER A 188 6.19 1.16 -16.18
CA SER A 188 5.27 0.04 -16.42
C SER A 188 5.47 -0.59 -17.80
N LYS A 189 4.86 -1.75 -18.03
CA LYS A 189 4.54 -2.19 -19.40
C LYS A 189 3.16 -1.66 -19.77
N GLU A 190 2.15 -1.94 -18.97
CA GLU A 190 0.76 -1.50 -19.17
C GLU A 190 0.34 -0.63 -17.98
N PHE A 191 -0.28 0.51 -18.25
CA PHE A 191 -0.83 1.37 -17.21
C PHE A 191 -2.07 2.09 -17.70
N ASP A 192 -3.22 1.83 -17.09
CA ASP A 192 -4.43 2.57 -17.43
C ASP A 192 -4.92 3.43 -16.27
N ILE A 193 -5.38 4.64 -16.57
CA ILE A 193 -6.04 5.52 -15.62
C ILE A 193 -7.46 5.83 -16.07
N TYR A 194 -8.45 5.30 -15.37
CA TYR A 194 -9.86 5.56 -15.69
C TYR A 194 -10.34 6.93 -15.18
N SER A 195 -9.85 7.37 -14.03
CA SER A 195 -10.19 8.70 -13.50
C SER A 195 -9.04 9.27 -12.68
N PHE A 196 -8.61 10.48 -13.01
CA PHE A 196 -7.53 11.16 -12.30
C PHE A 196 -7.95 12.58 -11.96
N ARG A 197 -7.75 12.96 -10.70
CA ARG A 197 -7.97 14.32 -10.24
C ARG A 197 -6.89 14.76 -9.26
N SER A 198 -6.01 15.65 -9.68
CA SER A 198 -5.10 16.36 -8.76
C SER A 198 -5.37 17.86 -8.76
N LYS A 199 -4.84 18.58 -7.76
CA LYS A 199 -4.61 20.02 -7.92
C LYS A 199 -3.30 20.20 -8.68
N ASP A 200 -2.23 19.59 -8.18
CA ASP A 200 -0.88 19.69 -8.71
C ASP A 200 -0.37 18.26 -9.02
N PHE A 201 0.13 18.01 -10.23
CA PHE A 201 0.65 16.69 -10.63
C PHE A 201 1.94 16.82 -11.43
N ASP A 202 3.05 16.37 -10.84
CA ASP A 202 4.37 16.44 -11.46
C ASP A 202 4.92 15.03 -11.71
N THR A 203 5.45 14.81 -12.91
CA THR A 203 6.17 13.57 -13.23
C THR A 203 7.50 13.85 -13.91
N TYR A 204 8.58 13.40 -13.26
CA TYR A 204 9.94 13.66 -13.73
C TYR A 204 10.38 12.65 -14.80
N ARG A 205 10.10 11.36 -14.59
CA ARG A 205 10.41 10.31 -15.57
C ARG A 205 9.29 9.29 -15.62
N PHE A 206 8.54 9.30 -16.71
CA PHE A 206 7.51 8.34 -17.01
C PHE A 206 7.90 7.44 -18.18
N ARG A 207 7.78 6.12 -17.99
CA ARG A 207 7.94 5.14 -19.07
C ARG A 207 6.87 4.06 -18.99
N SER A 208 6.04 3.97 -20.03
CA SER A 208 5.19 2.80 -20.27
C SER A 208 5.46 2.20 -21.65
N LYS A 209 4.95 1.00 -21.89
CA LYS A 209 4.79 0.51 -23.26
C LYS A 209 3.42 0.95 -23.76
N ASP A 210 2.39 0.65 -22.99
CA ASP A 210 0.99 0.97 -23.28
C ASP A 210 0.47 1.84 -22.11
N PHE A 211 -0.17 2.96 -22.41
CA PHE A 211 -0.70 3.87 -21.39
C PHE A 211 -2.01 4.51 -21.88
N ASP A 212 -3.12 4.26 -21.21
CA ASP A 212 -4.41 4.89 -21.55
C ASP A 212 -4.94 5.75 -20.40
N ILE A 213 -5.50 6.92 -20.74
CA ILE A 213 -6.23 7.75 -19.78
C ILE A 213 -7.63 8.06 -20.29
N TYR A 214 -8.64 7.73 -19.49
CA TYR A 214 -10.06 7.97 -19.82
C TYR A 214 -10.61 9.26 -19.22
N SER A 215 -10.04 9.74 -18.11
CA SER A 215 -10.44 11.00 -17.51
C SER A 215 -9.30 11.58 -16.69
N PHE A 216 -8.87 12.78 -17.05
CA PHE A 216 -7.77 13.47 -16.38
C PHE A 216 -8.15 14.91 -16.06
N ARG A 217 -7.94 15.30 -14.80
CA ARG A 217 -8.10 16.68 -14.35
C ARG A 217 -6.97 17.06 -13.41
N SER A 218 -6.13 18.00 -13.82
CA SER A 218 -5.22 18.70 -12.92
C SER A 218 -5.41 20.20 -13.08
N LYS A 219 -5.12 20.97 -12.03
CA LYS A 219 -5.04 22.43 -12.15
C LYS A 219 -3.67 22.81 -12.70
N ASP A 220 -2.63 22.28 -12.07
CA ASP A 220 -1.23 22.47 -12.43
C ASP A 220 -0.65 21.08 -12.79
N PHE A 221 0.09 20.94 -13.90
CA PHE A 221 0.55 19.66 -14.44
C PHE A 221 1.85 19.80 -15.21
N ASP A 222 2.92 19.19 -14.70
CA ASP A 222 4.23 19.18 -15.36
C ASP A 222 4.75 17.76 -15.63
N ILE A 223 5.24 17.55 -16.85
CA ILE A 223 5.94 16.33 -17.25
C ILE A 223 7.30 16.69 -17.85
N TYR A 224 8.37 16.24 -17.20
CA TYR A 224 9.73 16.52 -17.65
C TYR A 224 10.23 15.52 -18.69
N SER A 225 9.87 14.24 -18.55
CA SER A 225 10.24 13.18 -19.50
C SER A 225 9.16 12.12 -19.55
N PHE A 226 8.52 11.99 -20.70
CA PHE A 226 7.50 10.97 -20.96
C PHE A 226 7.85 10.11 -22.17
N ARG A 227 7.71 8.79 -22.01
CA ARG A 227 7.88 7.82 -23.08
C ARG A 227 6.81 6.73 -22.97
N SER A 228 5.89 6.72 -23.91
CA SER A 228 5.05 5.55 -24.19
C SER A 228 5.27 5.08 -25.62
N LYS A 229 5.04 3.78 -25.89
CA LYS A 229 4.98 3.29 -27.27
C LYS A 229 3.58 3.57 -27.83
N ASP A 230 2.57 3.23 -27.05
CA ASP A 230 1.17 3.40 -27.36
C ASP A 230 0.56 4.30 -26.25
N PHE A 231 -0.04 5.44 -26.59
CA PHE A 231 -0.65 6.38 -25.65
C PHE A 231 -1.97 6.90 -26.19
N ASN A 232 -3.06 6.67 -25.47
CA ASN A 232 -4.37 7.22 -25.81
C ASN A 232 -4.96 8.06 -24.68
N ILE A 233 -5.58 9.16 -25.09
CA ILE A 233 -6.53 9.91 -24.25
C ILE A 233 -7.90 9.64 -24.86
N ILE A 234 -8.79 9.04 -24.08
CA ILE A 234 -10.11 8.55 -24.52
C ILE A 234 -11.20 9.44 -23.92
#